data_AF-A0A1V5LZ74-F1
#
_entry.id   AF-A0A1V5LZ74-F1
#
_cell.length_a   1.000
_cell.length_b   1.000
_cell.length_c   1.000
_cell.angle_alpha   90.00
_cell.angle_beta   90.00
_cell.angle_gamma   90.00
#
_symmetry.space_group_name_H-M   'P 1'
#
loop_
_entity.id
_entity.type
_entity.pdbx_description
1 polymer ?
#
loop_
_entity_poly.entity_id
_entity_poly.type
_entity_poly.pdbx_seq_one_letter_code
_entity_poly.pdbx_strand_id
1 'polypeptide(L)'
;MSFADQVSAQASLGAMRCERFRSLWHHIELEHVEPELIALAYKAVPNLPVRQRLTMRHFLDAFFEPEAAEQMLRLPNSYWFHSVFAQAVLTAAINGCCLETDRRNRISLAVYNLAVEALRLAASARFDLSLTLDRLSPAQVAARTIQGILVLRTKGSGREAEAEILVNSIFKID
;
A
#
# COMPACT_ATOMS: atom_id res chain seq x y z
N MET A 1 -22.02 -5.42 9.92
CA MET A 1 -20.81 -4.97 9.20
C MET A 1 -19.70 -4.84 10.22
N SER A 2 -18.66 -5.64 10.08
CA SER A 2 -17.52 -5.67 11.00
C SER A 2 -16.65 -4.40 10.86
N PHE A 3 -15.77 -4.14 11.83
CA PHE A 3 -14.79 -3.06 11.72
C PHE A 3 -13.85 -3.28 10.52
N ALA A 4 -13.42 -4.52 10.30
CA ALA A 4 -12.61 -4.90 9.15
C ALA A 4 -13.31 -4.61 7.80
N ASP A 5 -14.63 -4.84 7.72
CA ASP A 5 -15.41 -4.55 6.50
C ASP A 5 -15.39 -3.05 6.18
N GLN A 6 -15.56 -2.20 7.20
CA GLN A 6 -15.54 -0.75 7.04
C GLN A 6 -14.15 -0.27 6.59
N VAL A 7 -13.10 -0.76 7.24
CA VAL A 7 -11.72 -0.40 6.91
C VAL A 7 -11.37 -0.84 5.48
N SER A 8 -11.73 -2.07 5.09
CA SER A 8 -11.49 -2.60 3.74
C SER A 8 -12.25 -1.84 2.66
N ALA A 9 -13.51 -1.44 2.93
CA ALA A 9 -14.31 -0.64 2.00
C ALA A 9 -13.67 0.74 1.75
N GLN A 10 -13.20 1.43 2.79
CA GLN A 10 -12.56 2.74 2.64
C GLN A 10 -11.21 2.65 1.95
N ALA A 11 -10.39 1.64 2.27
CA ALA A 11 -9.13 1.40 1.59
C ALA A 11 -9.35 1.11 0.09
N SER A 12 -10.34 0.28 -0.26
CA SER A 12 -10.70 0.01 -1.66
C SER A 12 -11.12 1.29 -2.40
N LEU A 13 -11.87 2.18 -1.76
CA LEU A 13 -12.25 3.48 -2.33
C LEU A 13 -11.02 4.38 -2.60
N GLY A 14 -10.09 4.44 -1.65
CA GLY A 14 -8.83 5.17 -1.81
C GLY A 14 -8.01 4.66 -2.99
N ALA A 15 -7.94 3.34 -3.19
CA ALA A 15 -7.26 2.74 -4.34
C ALA A 15 -7.88 3.17 -5.67
N MET A 16 -9.21 3.18 -5.79
CA MET A 16 -9.90 3.63 -7.01
C MET A 16 -9.64 5.11 -7.30
N ARG A 17 -9.67 5.98 -6.28
CA ARG A 17 -9.38 7.42 -6.43
C ARG A 17 -7.94 7.69 -6.88
N CYS A 18 -7.01 6.81 -6.48
CA CYS A 18 -5.60 6.95 -6.80
C CYS A 18 -5.16 6.16 -8.04
N GLU A 19 -6.08 5.53 -8.78
CA GLU A 19 -5.74 4.65 -9.91
C GLU A 19 -4.83 5.34 -10.95
N ARG A 20 -5.07 6.63 -11.22
CA ARG A 20 -4.24 7.42 -12.15
C ARG A 20 -2.78 7.58 -11.71
N PHE A 21 -2.48 7.40 -10.43
CA PHE A 21 -1.13 7.52 -9.84
C PHE A 21 -0.43 6.17 -9.68
N ARG A 22 -1.08 5.07 -10.06
CA ARG A 22 -0.56 3.70 -9.93
C ARG A 22 0.86 3.53 -10.51
N SER A 23 1.16 4.24 -11.59
CA SER A 23 2.44 4.17 -12.31
C SER A 23 3.52 5.12 -11.79
N LEU A 24 3.20 6.05 -10.90
CA LEU A 24 4.13 7.10 -10.47
C LEU A 24 4.66 6.79 -9.07
N TRP A 25 5.97 6.94 -8.88
CA TRP A 25 6.57 6.91 -7.55
C TRP A 25 6.38 8.27 -6.87
N HIS A 26 5.79 8.27 -5.68
CA HIS A 26 5.75 9.43 -4.79
C HIS A 26 5.69 8.98 -3.34
N HIS A 27 6.20 9.82 -2.44
CA HIS A 27 6.09 9.55 -1.02
C HIS A 27 4.62 9.57 -0.58
N ILE A 28 4.31 8.70 0.37
CA ILE A 28 2.98 8.57 0.94
C ILE A 28 2.93 9.40 2.19
N GLU A 29 2.01 10.33 2.19
CA GLU A 29 1.77 11.23 3.30
C GLU A 29 0.35 11.04 3.81
N LEU A 30 0.11 11.45 5.06
CA LEU A 30 -1.19 11.27 5.70
C LEU A 30 -2.32 11.99 4.94
N GLU A 31 -2.02 13.08 4.23
CA GLU A 31 -2.99 13.79 3.37
C GLU A 31 -3.52 12.96 2.19
N HIS A 32 -2.83 11.88 1.83
CA HIS A 32 -3.25 10.94 0.79
C HIS A 32 -4.14 9.82 1.33
N VAL A 33 -4.38 9.79 2.64
CA VAL A 33 -5.21 8.79 3.31
C VAL A 33 -6.64 9.31 3.45
N GLU A 34 -7.62 8.42 3.23
CA GLU A 34 -9.03 8.76 3.32
C GLU A 34 -9.39 9.26 4.74
N PRO A 35 -10.13 10.38 4.87
CA PRO A 35 -10.52 10.94 6.16
C PRO A 35 -11.22 9.94 7.07
N GLU A 36 -12.02 9.04 6.50
CA GLU A 36 -12.71 7.97 7.20
C GLU A 36 -11.72 6.96 7.81
N LEU A 37 -10.64 6.60 7.10
CA LEU A 37 -9.57 5.76 7.66
C LEU A 37 -8.83 6.48 8.78
N ILE A 38 -8.57 7.78 8.63
CA ILE A 38 -7.96 8.60 9.69
C ILE A 38 -8.84 8.60 10.94
N ALA A 39 -10.15 8.77 10.79
CA ALA A 39 -11.11 8.72 11.89
C ALA A 39 -11.15 7.34 12.57
N LEU A 40 -11.01 6.25 11.81
CA LEU A 40 -10.90 4.90 12.34
C LEU A 40 -9.58 4.69 13.11
N ALA A 41 -8.47 5.26 12.62
CA ALA A 41 -7.17 5.20 13.31
C ALA A 41 -7.21 5.89 14.68
N TYR A 42 -7.85 7.06 14.78
CA TYR A 42 -8.05 7.74 16.06
C TYR A 42 -8.84 6.91 17.08
N LYS A 43 -9.80 6.08 16.62
CA LYS A 43 -10.55 5.17 17.50
C LYS A 43 -9.69 4.02 17.99
N ALA A 44 -8.77 3.52 17.16
CA ALA A 44 -7.89 2.40 17.48
C ALA A 44 -6.67 2.79 18.33
N VAL A 45 -6.32 4.08 18.41
CA VAL A 45 -5.25 4.62 19.27
C VAL A 45 -5.85 5.51 20.36
N PRO A 46 -6.44 4.93 21.42
CA PRO A 46 -6.90 5.73 22.55
C PRO A 46 -5.69 6.43 23.18
N ASN A 47 -5.82 7.74 23.42
CA ASN A 47 -4.82 8.64 24.03
C ASN A 47 -3.77 9.29 23.12
N LEU A 48 -4.03 9.44 21.81
CA LEU A 48 -3.33 10.49 21.06
C LEU A 48 -3.63 11.84 21.73
N PRO A 49 -2.63 12.60 22.20
CA PRO A 49 -2.87 13.89 22.85
C PRO A 49 -3.67 14.78 21.90
N VAL A 50 -4.78 15.37 22.37
CA VAL A 50 -5.68 16.24 21.58
C VAL A 50 -4.94 17.38 20.85
N ARG A 51 -3.71 17.71 21.28
CA ARG A 51 -2.86 18.77 20.72
C ARG A 51 -1.79 18.28 19.72
N GLN A 52 -1.62 16.97 19.52
CA GLN A 52 -0.66 16.43 18.55
C GLN A 52 -1.39 16.02 17.26
N ARG A 53 -0.90 16.50 16.11
CA ARG A 53 -1.36 16.02 14.80
C ARG A 53 -0.97 14.55 14.64
N LEU A 54 -1.91 13.73 14.18
CA LEU A 54 -1.63 12.37 13.74
C LEU A 54 -0.53 12.39 12.68
N THR A 55 0.44 11.49 12.77
CA THR A 55 1.48 11.29 11.76
C THR A 55 1.16 10.02 10.98
N MET A 56 1.80 9.83 9.82
CA MET A 56 1.65 8.60 9.06
C MET A 56 2.06 7.36 9.87
N ARG A 57 3.08 7.48 10.73
CA ARG A 57 3.50 6.41 11.63
C ARG A 57 2.43 6.08 12.66
N HIS A 58 1.89 7.09 13.35
CA HIS A 58 0.80 6.86 14.31
C HIS A 58 -0.43 6.22 13.65
N PHE A 59 -0.75 6.62 12.42
CA PHE A 59 -1.81 6.00 11.63
C PHE A 59 -1.54 4.52 11.38
N LEU A 60 -0.34 4.16 10.92
CA LEU A 60 0.01 2.77 10.64
C LEU A 60 0.07 1.92 11.90
N ASP A 61 0.62 2.44 12.98
CA ASP A 61 0.71 1.73 14.28
C ASP A 61 -0.68 1.43 14.89
N ALA A 62 -1.74 2.07 14.38
CA ALA A 62 -3.13 1.77 14.75
C ALA A 62 -3.62 0.44 14.17
N PHE A 63 -3.10 0.03 13.01
CA PHE A 63 -3.60 -1.14 12.27
C PHE A 63 -2.55 -2.23 12.07
N PHE A 64 -1.26 -1.88 12.09
CA PHE A 64 -0.15 -2.78 11.77
C PHE A 64 0.81 -2.92 12.95
N GLU A 65 1.43 -4.08 13.06
CA GLU A 65 2.63 -4.28 13.88
C GLU A 65 3.81 -3.47 13.31
N PRO A 66 4.82 -3.10 14.13
CA PRO A 66 5.89 -2.21 13.72
C PRO A 66 6.59 -2.60 12.42
N GLU A 67 6.89 -3.89 12.23
CA GLU A 67 7.58 -4.40 11.05
C GLU A 67 6.72 -4.28 9.79
N ALA A 68 5.41 -4.54 9.89
CA ALA A 68 4.49 -4.36 8.78
C ALA A 68 4.27 -2.87 8.47
N ALA A 69 4.22 -2.01 9.50
CA ALA A 69 4.14 -0.56 9.34
C ALA A 69 5.37 -0.02 8.58
N GLU A 70 6.58 -0.52 8.87
CA GLU A 70 7.79 -0.18 8.11
C GLU A 70 7.67 -0.55 6.62
N GLN A 71 7.09 -1.71 6.30
CA GLN A 71 6.87 -2.10 4.90
C GLN A 71 5.84 -1.21 4.21
N MET A 72 4.75 -0.85 4.90
CA MET A 72 3.74 0.07 4.38
C MET A 72 4.31 1.46 4.05
N LEU A 73 5.25 1.97 4.85
CA LEU A 73 5.94 3.25 4.60
C LEU A 73 6.85 3.22 3.37
N ARG A 74 7.29 2.04 2.94
CA ARG A 74 8.17 1.86 1.76
C ARG A 74 7.39 1.69 0.46
N LEU A 75 6.06 1.67 0.52
CA LEU A 75 5.24 1.54 -0.67
C LEU A 75 5.39 2.77 -1.57
N PRO A 76 5.37 2.57 -2.90
CA PRO A 76 5.84 3.58 -3.84
C PRO A 76 4.85 4.72 -4.09
N ASN A 77 3.57 4.55 -3.75
CA ASN A 77 2.52 5.53 -3.99
C ASN A 77 1.22 5.17 -3.23
N SER A 78 0.27 6.11 -3.23
CA SER A 78 -1.01 5.97 -2.53
C SER A 78 -1.88 4.84 -3.08
N TYR A 79 -1.83 4.56 -4.40
CA TYR A 79 -2.57 3.45 -4.99
C TYR A 79 -2.17 2.11 -4.33
N TRP A 80 -0.88 1.80 -4.35
CA TRP A 80 -0.37 0.55 -3.80
C TRP A 80 -0.53 0.47 -2.28
N PHE A 81 -0.42 1.59 -1.59
CA PHE A 81 -0.75 1.66 -0.17
C PHE A 81 -2.17 1.24 0.12
N HIS A 82 -3.14 1.84 -0.54
CA HIS A 82 -4.55 1.50 -0.34
C HIS A 82 -4.86 0.06 -0.77
N SER A 83 -4.26 -0.42 -1.86
CA SER A 83 -4.40 -1.81 -2.31
C SER A 83 -3.85 -2.82 -1.31
N VAL A 84 -2.63 -2.62 -0.82
CA VAL A 84 -2.01 -3.51 0.18
C VAL A 84 -2.76 -3.42 1.50
N PHE A 85 -3.16 -2.23 1.93
CA PHE A 85 -3.94 -2.03 3.14
C PHE A 85 -5.26 -2.83 3.08
N ALA A 86 -6.04 -2.65 2.01
CA ALA A 86 -7.31 -3.36 1.82
C ALA A 86 -7.13 -4.88 1.82
N GLN A 87 -6.12 -5.37 1.10
CA GLN A 87 -5.84 -6.79 0.99
C GLN A 87 -5.33 -7.38 2.32
N ALA A 88 -4.55 -6.63 3.10
CA ALA A 88 -4.06 -7.07 4.40
C ALA A 88 -5.19 -7.18 5.43
N VAL A 89 -6.13 -6.23 5.43
CA VAL A 89 -7.34 -6.29 6.26
C VAL A 89 -8.20 -7.50 5.90
N LEU A 90 -8.42 -7.73 4.60
CA LEU A 90 -9.17 -8.90 4.12
C LEU A 90 -8.49 -10.21 4.52
N THR A 91 -7.17 -10.28 4.36
CA THR A 91 -6.37 -11.46 4.72
C THR A 91 -6.41 -11.71 6.23
N ALA A 92 -6.31 -10.68 7.05
CA ALA A 92 -6.46 -10.78 8.50
C ALA A 92 -7.84 -11.37 8.87
N ALA A 93 -8.91 -10.83 8.29
CA ALA A 93 -10.28 -11.27 8.56
C ALA A 93 -10.51 -12.75 8.17
N ILE A 94 -10.00 -13.19 7.02
CA ILE A 94 -10.12 -14.58 6.56
C ILE A 94 -9.34 -15.54 7.47
N ASN A 95 -8.19 -15.13 7.98
CA ASN A 95 -7.36 -15.93 8.88
C ASN A 95 -7.80 -15.87 10.35
N GLY A 96 -9.01 -15.36 10.63
CA GLY A 96 -9.56 -15.30 11.99
C GLY A 96 -8.91 -14.26 12.90
N CYS A 97 -8.12 -13.33 12.35
CA CYS A 97 -7.65 -12.19 13.11
C CYS A 97 -8.80 -11.19 13.28
N CYS A 98 -9.22 -10.99 14.52
CA CYS A 98 -10.28 -10.05 14.85
C CYS A 98 -9.69 -8.63 14.89
N LEU A 99 -9.75 -7.85 13.81
CA LEU A 99 -9.40 -6.42 13.85
C LEU A 99 -10.40 -5.68 14.73
N GLU A 100 -10.20 -5.75 16.04
CA GLU A 100 -10.91 -4.97 17.05
C GLU A 100 -10.15 -3.69 17.32
N THR A 101 -10.77 -2.74 18.01
CA THR A 101 -10.12 -1.50 18.43
C THR A 101 -9.02 -1.70 19.50
N ASP A 102 -8.71 -2.94 19.91
CA ASP A 102 -7.63 -3.26 20.84
C ASP A 102 -6.29 -3.39 20.08
N ARG A 103 -5.25 -2.75 20.63
CA ARG A 103 -3.84 -2.81 20.18
C ARG A 103 -3.27 -4.22 20.04
N ARG A 104 -3.91 -5.24 20.62
CA ARG A 104 -3.50 -6.65 20.52
C ARG A 104 -3.84 -7.30 19.19
N ASN A 105 -4.73 -6.71 18.38
CA ASN A 105 -5.17 -7.29 17.13
C ASN A 105 -4.72 -6.46 15.93
N ARG A 106 -3.41 -6.37 15.72
CA ARG A 106 -2.81 -5.65 14.60
C ARG A 106 -2.38 -6.60 13.49
N ILE A 107 -2.33 -6.08 12.27
CA ILE A 107 -1.87 -6.81 11.09
C ILE A 107 -0.36 -7.04 11.25
N SER A 108 0.01 -8.31 11.39
CA SER A 108 1.41 -8.73 11.49
C SER A 108 2.12 -8.70 10.14
N LEU A 109 3.45 -8.79 10.18
CA LEU A 109 4.26 -8.91 8.96
C LEU A 109 3.88 -10.14 8.14
N ALA A 110 3.51 -11.26 8.79
CA ALA A 110 3.07 -12.47 8.08
C ALA A 110 1.79 -12.22 7.26
N VAL A 111 0.81 -11.53 7.83
CA VAL A 111 -0.44 -11.17 7.14
C VAL A 111 -0.17 -10.16 6.01
N TYR A 112 0.69 -9.17 6.25
CA TYR A 112 1.14 -8.24 5.21
C TYR A 112 1.78 -8.99 4.02
N ASN A 113 2.67 -9.95 4.29
CA ASN A 113 3.35 -10.72 3.25
C ASN A 113 2.35 -11.56 2.44
N LEU A 114 1.38 -12.20 3.10
CA LEU A 114 0.31 -12.93 2.42
C LEU A 114 -0.54 -12.00 1.52
N ALA A 115 -0.80 -10.77 1.98
CA ALA A 115 -1.52 -9.79 1.19
C ALA A 115 -0.74 -9.34 -0.06
N VAL A 116 0.57 -9.09 0.10
CA VAL A 116 1.48 -8.78 -1.02
C VAL A 116 1.53 -9.95 -2.00
N GLU A 117 1.61 -11.19 -1.51
CA GLU A 117 1.64 -12.38 -2.36
C GLU A 117 0.34 -12.55 -3.16
N ALA A 118 -0.82 -12.28 -2.56
CA ALA A 118 -2.10 -12.29 -3.28
C ALA A 118 -2.11 -11.27 -4.44
N LEU A 119 -1.54 -10.07 -4.25
CA LEU A 119 -1.42 -9.07 -5.30
C LEU A 119 -0.41 -9.50 -6.39
N ARG A 120 0.70 -10.14 -6.01
CA ARG A 120 1.67 -10.73 -6.95
C ARG A 120 1.03 -11.80 -7.82
N LEU A 121 0.30 -12.73 -7.22
CA LEU A 121 -0.40 -13.81 -7.93
C LEU A 121 -1.43 -13.25 -8.93
N ALA A 122 -2.16 -12.19 -8.56
CA ALA A 122 -3.07 -11.53 -9.49
C ALA A 122 -2.35 -10.90 -10.69
N ALA A 123 -1.17 -10.32 -10.47
CA ALA A 123 -0.35 -9.76 -11.55
C ALA A 123 0.29 -10.87 -12.42
N SER A 124 0.74 -11.97 -11.82
CA SER A 124 1.40 -13.08 -12.53
C SER A 124 0.46 -13.82 -13.48
N ALA A 125 -0.86 -13.73 -13.27
CA ALA A 125 -1.85 -14.24 -14.22
C ALA A 125 -1.80 -13.56 -15.60
N ARG A 126 -1.20 -12.36 -15.69
CA ARG A 126 -1.16 -11.53 -16.91
C ARG A 126 0.25 -11.23 -17.39
N PHE A 127 1.24 -11.29 -16.49
CA PHE A 127 2.61 -10.94 -16.77
C PHE A 127 3.56 -11.99 -16.22
N ASP A 128 4.55 -12.38 -17.02
CA ASP A 128 5.72 -13.05 -16.47
C ASP A 128 6.52 -12.04 -15.64
N LEU A 129 6.49 -12.21 -14.32
CA LEU A 129 7.17 -11.35 -13.35
C LEU A 129 8.64 -11.72 -13.17
N SER A 130 9.09 -12.87 -13.72
CA SER A 130 10.49 -13.29 -13.67
C SER A 130 11.39 -12.55 -14.67
N LEU A 131 10.80 -11.87 -15.66
CA LEU A 131 11.54 -11.11 -16.65
C LEU A 131 12.11 -9.82 -16.04
N THR A 132 13.43 -9.66 -16.17
CA THR A 132 14.15 -8.44 -15.84
C THR A 132 13.84 -7.32 -16.84
N LEU A 133 14.04 -6.06 -16.43
CA LEU A 133 13.69 -4.87 -17.22
C LEU A 133 14.32 -4.85 -18.63
N ASP A 134 15.58 -5.29 -18.75
CA ASP A 134 16.34 -5.38 -20.01
C ASP A 134 15.77 -6.41 -20.99
N ARG A 135 14.96 -7.36 -20.51
CA ARG A 135 14.32 -8.39 -21.33
C ARG A 135 12.91 -8.01 -21.79
N LEU A 136 12.40 -6.86 -21.35
CA LEU A 136 11.05 -6.41 -21.70
C LEU A 136 11.06 -5.61 -23.00
N SER A 137 10.10 -5.90 -23.88
CA SER A 137 9.84 -5.03 -25.03
C SER A 137 9.25 -3.68 -24.58
N PRO A 138 9.35 -2.61 -25.39
CA PRO A 138 8.74 -1.31 -25.04
C PRO A 138 7.24 -1.41 -24.74
N ALA A 139 6.51 -2.25 -25.47
CA ALA A 139 5.08 -2.50 -25.22
C ALA A 139 4.84 -3.19 -23.87
N GLN A 140 5.70 -4.12 -23.48
CA GLN A 140 5.65 -4.80 -22.19
C GLN A 140 5.98 -3.86 -21.02
N VAL A 141 6.93 -2.95 -21.21
CA VAL A 141 7.24 -1.88 -20.24
C VAL A 141 6.01 -0.99 -20.06
N ALA A 142 5.44 -0.47 -21.15
CA ALA A 142 4.25 0.38 -21.10
C ALA A 142 3.07 -0.33 -20.41
N ALA A 143 2.79 -1.58 -20.76
CA ALA A 143 1.72 -2.37 -20.16
C ALA A 143 1.93 -2.58 -18.65
N ARG A 144 3.15 -2.92 -18.21
CA ARG A 144 3.48 -3.13 -16.79
C ARG A 144 3.48 -1.83 -16.00
N THR A 145 3.86 -0.71 -16.62
CA THR A 145 3.77 0.63 -16.01
C THR A 145 2.30 1.02 -15.77
N ILE A 146 1.41 0.82 -16.75
CA ILE A 146 -0.03 1.05 -16.59
C ILE A 146 -0.61 0.22 -15.45
N GLN A 147 -0.11 -1.01 -15.25
CA GLN A 147 -0.55 -1.90 -14.18
C GLN A 147 0.19 -1.66 -12.85
N GLY A 148 1.12 -0.71 -12.76
CA GLY A 148 1.86 -0.39 -11.53
C GLY A 148 2.88 -1.43 -11.08
N ILE A 149 3.18 -2.41 -11.94
CA ILE A 149 4.26 -3.39 -11.72
C ILE A 149 5.61 -2.67 -11.88
N LEU A 150 5.68 -1.81 -12.88
CA LEU A 150 6.75 -0.83 -13.04
C LEU A 150 6.25 0.55 -12.60
N VAL A 151 7.13 1.32 -11.98
CA VAL A 151 6.86 2.66 -11.49
C VAL A 151 7.89 3.65 -12.04
N LEU A 152 7.42 4.84 -12.37
CA LEU A 152 8.20 5.95 -12.87
C LEU A 152 8.62 6.84 -11.70
N ARG A 153 9.93 7.01 -11.49
CA ARG A 153 10.50 7.93 -10.51
C ARG A 153 11.22 9.05 -11.23
N THR A 154 10.92 10.29 -10.89
CA THR A 154 11.73 11.43 -11.34
C THR A 154 12.96 11.57 -10.45
N LYS A 155 14.14 11.64 -11.08
CA LYS A 155 15.41 11.94 -10.43
C LYS A 155 15.81 13.39 -10.73
N GLY A 156 16.13 14.14 -9.68
CA GLY A 156 16.55 15.54 -9.79
C GLY A 156 15.37 16.53 -9.74
N SER A 157 15.70 17.83 -9.72
CA SER A 157 14.74 18.93 -9.66
C SER A 157 14.94 19.87 -10.85
N GLY A 158 13.85 20.37 -11.44
CA GLY A 158 13.90 21.37 -12.51
C GLY A 158 13.86 20.75 -13.92
N ARG A 159 14.44 21.45 -14.91
CA ARG A 159 14.35 21.10 -16.34
C ARG A 159 15.15 19.86 -16.75
N GLU A 160 16.04 19.37 -15.89
CA GLU A 160 16.90 18.21 -16.14
C GLU A 160 16.44 16.96 -15.38
N ALA A 161 15.19 16.94 -14.90
CA ALA A 161 14.68 15.77 -14.18
C ALA A 161 14.62 14.54 -15.11
N GLU A 162 15.42 13.52 -14.81
CA GLU A 162 15.43 12.27 -15.57
C GLU A 162 14.33 11.33 -15.03
N ALA A 163 13.56 10.73 -15.93
CA ALA A 163 12.59 9.70 -15.57
C ALA A 163 13.30 8.33 -15.52
N GLU A 164 13.23 7.68 -14.36
CA GLU A 164 13.73 6.34 -14.14
C GLU A 164 12.56 5.36 -14.00
N ILE A 165 12.68 4.20 -14.64
CA ILE A 165 11.71 3.11 -14.50
C ILE A 165 12.26 2.10 -13.50
N LEU A 166 11.46 1.78 -12.48
CA LEU A 166 11.81 0.84 -11.42
C LEU A 166 10.78 -0.27 -11.33
N VAL A 167 11.20 -1.46 -10.88
CA VAL A 167 10.28 -2.48 -10.41
C VAL A 167 9.74 -2.04 -9.05
N ASN A 168 8.41 -1.98 -8.93
CA ASN A 168 7.75 -1.69 -7.67
C ASN A 168 8.15 -2.76 -6.63
N SER A 169 8.45 -2.34 -5.40
CA SER A 169 8.88 -3.21 -4.29
C SER A 169 7.92 -4.37 -4.04
N ILE A 170 6.62 -4.17 -4.28
CA ILE A 170 5.61 -5.23 -4.22
C ILE A 170 5.95 -6.37 -5.18
N PHE A 171 6.54 -6.13 -6.35
CA PHE A 171 6.77 -7.16 -7.37
C PHE A 171 8.24 -7.54 -7.54
N LYS A 172 9.13 -7.08 -6.64
CA LYS A 172 10.51 -7.54 -6.63
C LYS A 172 10.56 -9.01 -6.22
N ILE A 173 11.18 -9.82 -7.07
CA ILE A 173 11.54 -11.21 -6.78
C ILE A 173 12.99 -11.16 -6.32
N ASP A 174 13.24 -11.64 -5.10
CA ASP A 174 14.59 -11.78 -4.54
C ASP A 174 15.29 -13.04 -5.08
#